data_AF-J6HJE1-F1
#
_entry.id   AF-J6HJE1-F1
#
_cell.length_a   1.000
_cell.length_b   1.000
_cell.length_c   1.000
_cell.angle_alpha   90.00
_cell.angle_beta   90.00
_cell.angle_gamma   90.00
#
_symmetry.space_group_name_H-M   'P 1'
#
loop_
_entity.id
_entity.type
_entity.pdbx_description
1 polymer ?
#
loop_
_entity_poly.entity_id
_entity_poly.type
_entity_poly.pdbx_seq_one_letter_code
_entity_poly.pdbx_strand_id
1 'polypeptide(L)' 'MTKEQFQREKMYQATMGMVRRMRSAGLISQAEYGQMEQIFLEKYKPLIGSIYAEIPLTPCPS' A
#
# COMPACT_ATOMS: atom_id res chain seq x y z
N MET A 1 12.85 3.09 -13.92
CA MET A 1 12.40 3.80 -12.71
C MET A 1 13.48 4.79 -12.29
N THR A 2 13.14 6.06 -12.10
CA THR A 2 14.07 7.07 -11.56
C THR A 2 14.18 6.97 -10.03
N LYS A 3 15.21 7.60 -9.43
CA LYS A 3 15.37 7.64 -7.96
C LYS A 3 14.15 8.24 -7.24
N GLU A 4 13.57 9.28 -7.81
CA GLU A 4 12.37 9.91 -7.26
C GLU A 4 11.14 9.00 -7.38
N GLN A 5 10.95 8.35 -8.54
CA GLN A 5 9.88 7.38 -8.73
C GLN A 5 10.00 6.21 -7.74
N PHE A 6 11.23 5.72 -7.51
CA PHE A 6 11.49 4.67 -6.53
C PHE A 6 11.14 5.12 -5.11
N GLN A 7 11.50 6.36 -4.76
CA GLN A 7 11.20 6.87 -3.43
C GLN A 7 9.70 6.99 -3.20
N ARG A 8 8.96 7.47 -4.20
CA ARG A 8 7.49 7.55 -4.13
C ARG A 8 6.85 6.17 -4.03
N GLU A 9 7.34 5.20 -4.82
CA GLU A 9 6.90 3.80 -4.74
C GLU A 9 7.14 3.22 -3.33
N LYS A 10 8.35 3.38 -2.79
CA LYS A 10 8.72 2.90 -1.45
C LYS A 10 7.81 3.48 -0.37
N MET A 11 7.50 4.79 -0.45
CA MET A 11 6.62 5.44 0.51
C MET A 11 5.17 4.94 0.39
N TYR A 12 4.68 4.75 -0.83
CA TYR A 12 3.35 4.19 -1.08
C TYR A 12 3.22 2.77 -0.49
N GLN A 13 4.17 1.88 -0.81
CA GLN A 13 4.12 0.50 -0.34
C GLN A 13 4.24 0.39 1.19
N ALA A 14 5.12 1.18 1.82
CA ALA A 14 5.23 1.22 3.28
C ALA A 14 3.93 1.68 3.94
N THR A 15 3.29 2.73 3.39
CA THR A 15 2.03 3.27 3.91
C THR A 15 0.91 2.25 3.75
N MET A 16 0.72 1.72 2.54
CA MET A 16 -0.33 0.73 2.26
C MET A 16 -0.11 -0.59 3.01
N GLY A 17 1.13 -0.97 3.30
CA GLY A 17 1.44 -2.10 4.16
C GLY A 17 0.83 -1.96 5.56
N MET A 18 0.85 -0.76 6.15
CA MET A 18 0.19 -0.49 7.44
C MET A 18 -1.33 -0.51 7.30
N VAL A 19 -1.87 0.14 6.26
CA VAL A 19 -3.33 0.18 5.99
C VAL A 19 -3.90 -1.23 5.80
N ARG A 20 -3.21 -2.11 5.08
CA ARG A 20 -3.60 -3.53 4.91
C ARG A 20 -3.62 -4.28 6.25
N ARG A 21 -2.61 -4.06 7.11
CA ARG A 21 -2.58 -4.64 8.46
C ARG A 21 -3.73 -4.14 9.33
N MET A 22 -4.06 -2.85 9.25
CA MET A 22 -5.22 -2.29 9.96
C MET A 22 -6.52 -2.92 9.45
N ARG A 23 -6.65 -3.12 8.13
CA ARG A 23 -7.81 -3.79 7.54
C ARG A 23 -7.93 -5.25 7.98
N SER A 24 -6.81 -6.00 7.95
CA SER A 24 -6.80 -7.41 8.38
C SER A 24 -7.08 -7.58 9.88
N ALA A 25 -6.67 -6.60 10.69
CA ALA A 25 -6.97 -6.56 12.12
C ALA A 25 -8.40 -6.04 12.42
N GLY A 26 -9.20 -5.70 11.41
CA GLY A 26 -10.56 -5.19 11.58
C GLY A 26 -10.65 -3.77 12.14
N LEU A 27 -9.54 -3.02 12.17
CA LEU A 27 -9.47 -1.65 12.71
C LEU A 27 -10.07 -0.60 11.77
N ILE A 28 -10.14 -0.93 10.48
CA ILE A 28 -10.78 -0.10 9.46
C ILE A 28 -11.72 -0.95 8.60
N SER A 29 -12.80 -0.32 8.17
CA SER A 29 -13.76 -0.87 7.24
C SER A 29 -13.19 -0.96 5.82
N GLN A 30 -13.86 -1.71 4.95
CA GLN A 30 -13.50 -1.78 3.53
C GLN A 30 -13.64 -0.41 2.84
N ALA A 31 -14.62 0.40 3.25
CA ALA A 31 -14.84 1.73 2.69
C ALA A 31 -13.70 2.68 3.05
N GLU A 32 -13.25 2.67 4.31
CA GLU A 32 -12.11 3.46 4.77
C GLU A 32 -10.81 3.00 4.10
N TYR A 33 -10.61 1.69 3.93
CA TYR A 33 -9.48 1.17 3.15
C TYR A 33 -9.46 1.75 1.73
N GLY A 34 -10.60 1.72 1.04
CA GLY A 34 -10.72 2.26 -0.32
C GLY A 34 -10.44 3.77 -0.37
N GLN A 35 -10.95 4.55 0.59
CA GLN A 35 -10.68 5.99 0.67
C GLN A 35 -9.18 6.28 0.89
N MET A 36 -8.55 5.56 1.82
CA MET A 36 -7.12 5.68 2.08
C MET A 36 -6.29 5.32 0.85
N GLU A 37 -6.66 4.26 0.14
CA GLU A 37 -5.99 3.86 -1.10
C GLU A 37 -6.04 4.96 -2.15
N GLN A 38 -7.21 5.57 -2.39
CA GLN A 38 -7.35 6.70 -3.32
C GLN A 38 -6.48 7.90 -2.90
N ILE A 39 -6.52 8.28 -1.62
CA ILE A 39 -5.71 9.39 -1.09
C ILE A 39 -4.22 9.16 -1.33
N PHE A 40 -3.73 7.93 -1.06
CA PHE A 40 -2.30 7.63 -1.18
C PHE A 40 -1.84 7.37 -2.62
N LEU A 41 -2.72 6.88 -3.50
CA LEU A 41 -2.46 6.83 -4.94
C LEU A 41 -2.22 8.24 -5.49
N GLU A 42 -3.09 9.20 -5.16
CA GLU A 42 -2.95 10.60 -5.61
C GLU A 42 -1.72 11.28 -4.99
N LYS A 43 -1.45 11.03 -3.70
CA LYS A 43 -0.32 11.63 -2.99
C LYS A 43 1.03 11.18 -3.54
N TYR A 44 1.21 9.87 -3.73
CA TYR A 44 2.52 9.31 -4.06
C TYR A 44 2.70 9.07 -5.56
N LYS A 45 1.62 8.93 -6.34
CA LYS A 45 1.67 8.58 -7.76
C LYS A 45 2.67 7.42 -8.01
N PRO A 46 2.46 6.27 -7.33
CA PRO A 46 3.35 5.12 -7.44
C PRO A 46 3.37 4.61 -8.88
N LEU A 47 4.50 4.04 -9.29
CA LEU A 47 4.69 3.56 -10.65
C LEU A 47 4.19 2.13 -10.82
N ILE A 48 4.20 1.36 -9.74
CA ILE A 48 3.82 -0.06 -9.69
C ILE A 48 2.49 -0.25 -8.91
N GLY A 49 2.19 0.62 -7.95
CA GLY A 49 0.84 0.75 -7.38
C GLY A 49 0.32 -0.50 -6.65
N SER A 50 -0.98 -0.76 -6.78
CA SER A 50 -1.71 -1.85 -6.09
C SER A 50 -1.42 -3.25 -6.64
N ILE A 51 -0.63 -3.39 -7.71
CA ILE A 51 -0.32 -4.68 -8.35
C ILE A 51 0.35 -5.67 -7.37
N TYR A 52 1.09 -5.16 -6.38
CA TYR A 52 1.72 -5.96 -5.32
C TYR A 52 0.97 -5.88 -3.98
N ALA A 53 -0.24 -5.32 -3.96
CA ALA A 53 -1.05 -5.26 -2.75
C ALA A 53 -1.47 -6.64 -2.25
N GLU A 54 -1.60 -7.59 -3.17
CA GLU A 54 -2.09 -8.95 -2.92
C GLU A 54 -0.98 -10.00 -3.01
N ILE A 55 0.24 -9.62 -3.41
CA ILE A 55 1.39 -10.52 -3.42
C ILE A 55 2.09 -10.33 -2.07
N PRO A 56 2.04 -11.31 -1.15
CA PRO A 56 2.80 -11.22 0.09
C PRO A 56 4.29 -11.14 -0.27
N LEU A 57 4.88 -9.95 -0.11
CA LEU A 57 6.30 -9.70 -0.39
C LEU A 57 7.24 -10.43 0.59
N THR A 58 6.67 -11.15 1.56
CA THR A 58 7.36 -12.08 2.43
C THR A 58 6.48 -13.31 2.62
N PRO A 59 6.98 -14.54 2.39
CA PRO A 59 6.31 -15.71 2.92
C PRO A 59 6.28 -15.56 4.44
N CYS A 60 5.08 -15.52 5.03
CA CYS A 60 4.95 -15.66 6.47
C CYS A 60 5.51 -17.04 6.85
N PRO A 61 6.56 -17.15 7.69
CA PRO A 61 6.93 -18.44 8.25
C PRO A 61 5.76 -18.91 9.13
N SER A 62 5.35 -20.15 8.90
CA SER A 62 4.37 -20.89 9.72
C SER A 62 4.96 -21.24 11.09
#